data_AF-A0A4V5V0J0-F1
#
_entry.id   AF-A0A4V5V0J0-F1
#
_cell.length_a   1.000
_cell.length_b   1.000
_cell.length_c   1.000
_cell.angle_alpha   90.00
_cell.angle_beta   90.00
_cell.angle_gamma   90.00
#
_symmetry.space_group_name_H-M   'P 1'
#
loop_
_entity.id
_entity.type
_entity.pdbx_description
1 polymer ?
#
loop_
_entity_poly.entity_id
_entity_poly.type
_entity_poly.pdbx_seq_one_letter_code
_entity_poly.pdbx_strand_id
1 'polypeptide(L)'
;MPYTTIHPARGATRLVTLVLHGGREVGPGPTSAWQPAVLRMVPFAWAIRNAGARRGVAVWRVRYRVRGWNGPAASPVADVERILERVRLAHGIDVPVVMVGHSMGGRTALRAAGHPNVKGVAALAPWLPKGEPVEQLRDRRLLLAHGTDDRMTSPRATHYYADRAREVTRDVRVVDVPGENHGMLRNPGYWHDLSSDFVLSFLPGR
;
A
#
# COMPACT_ATOMS: atom_id res chain seq x y z
N MET A 1 -4.55 18.52 6.86
CA MET A 1 -5.04 17.13 6.60
C MET A 1 -4.43 16.61 5.31
N PRO A 2 -4.13 15.31 5.18
CA PRO A 2 -3.80 14.71 3.89
C PRO A 2 -5.01 14.78 2.94
N TYR A 3 -4.76 14.83 1.64
CA TYR A 3 -5.80 14.88 0.62
C TYR A 3 -6.16 13.45 0.18
N THR A 4 -7.44 13.17 -0.09
CA THR A 4 -7.90 11.85 -0.52
C THR A 4 -8.81 11.99 -1.73
N THR A 5 -8.50 11.27 -2.81
CA THR A 5 -9.43 11.08 -3.93
C THR A 5 -10.17 9.76 -3.71
N ILE A 6 -11.50 9.82 -3.62
CA ILE A 6 -12.35 8.66 -3.34
C ILE A 6 -13.05 8.23 -4.63
N HIS A 7 -12.90 6.94 -4.97
CA HIS A 7 -13.70 6.27 -5.97
C HIS A 7 -14.62 5.26 -5.26
N PRO A 8 -15.92 5.56 -5.14
CA PRO A 8 -16.83 4.69 -4.39
C PRO A 8 -17.02 3.34 -5.09
N ALA A 9 -17.42 2.33 -4.31
CA ALA A 9 -17.94 1.09 -4.85
C ALA A 9 -19.24 1.34 -5.64
N ARG A 10 -19.61 0.39 -6.51
CA ARG A 10 -20.94 0.36 -7.14
C ARG A 10 -21.86 -0.49 -6.26
N GLY A 11 -22.58 0.17 -5.36
CA GLY A 11 -23.43 -0.46 -4.35
C GLY A 11 -22.80 -0.41 -2.95
N ALA A 12 -23.16 -1.37 -2.09
CA ALA A 12 -22.63 -1.44 -0.74
C ALA A 12 -21.10 -1.62 -0.73
N THR A 13 -20.40 -0.81 0.07
CA THR A 13 -18.95 -0.95 0.26
C THR A 13 -18.67 -2.15 1.15
N ARG A 14 -17.97 -3.14 0.61
CA ARG A 14 -17.59 -4.38 1.28
C ARG A 14 -16.10 -4.42 1.62
N LEU A 15 -15.30 -3.57 0.97
CA LEU A 15 -13.87 -3.45 1.20
C LEU A 15 -13.41 -2.06 0.78
N VAL A 16 -12.50 -1.47 1.53
CA VAL A 16 -11.83 -0.23 1.15
C VAL A 16 -10.37 -0.52 0.83
N THR A 17 -9.91 -0.06 -0.34
CA THR A 17 -8.49 -0.09 -0.68
C THR A 17 -7.87 1.28 -0.53
N LEU A 18 -6.83 1.41 0.31
CA LEU A 18 -6.00 2.61 0.31
C LEU A 18 -4.86 2.45 -0.69
N VAL A 19 -4.68 3.43 -1.58
CA VAL A 19 -3.58 3.45 -2.54
C VAL A 19 -2.60 4.55 -2.16
N LEU A 20 -1.36 4.16 -1.90
CA LEU A 20 -0.32 4.96 -1.25
C LEU A 20 0.89 5.16 -2.17
N HIS A 21 1.25 6.41 -2.45
CA HIS A 21 2.35 6.74 -3.34
C HIS A 21 3.72 6.71 -2.66
N GLY A 22 4.78 6.59 -3.45
CA GLY A 22 6.16 6.76 -2.98
C GLY A 22 6.49 8.20 -2.58
N GLY A 23 7.68 8.45 -2.07
CA GLY A 23 8.07 9.78 -1.62
C GLY A 23 9.58 9.92 -1.55
N ARG A 24 10.05 10.60 -0.51
CA ARG A 24 11.49 10.74 -0.22
C ARG A 24 11.76 10.37 1.23
N GLU A 25 13.01 10.05 1.53
CA GLU A 25 13.45 9.90 2.91
C GLU A 25 13.32 11.22 3.68
N VAL A 26 13.81 12.32 3.10
CA VAL A 26 13.70 13.68 3.64
C VAL A 26 12.97 14.59 2.65
N GLY A 27 12.03 15.39 3.15
CA GLY A 27 11.25 16.32 2.35
C GLY A 27 10.10 16.95 3.14
N PRO A 28 10.35 18.04 3.89
CA PRO A 28 9.30 18.72 4.67
C PRO A 28 8.32 19.51 3.79
N GLY A 29 8.68 19.78 2.52
CA GLY A 29 7.83 20.50 1.58
C GLY A 29 6.56 19.73 1.19
N PRO A 30 5.53 20.43 0.69
CA PRO A 30 4.23 19.85 0.39
C PRO A 30 4.28 18.87 -0.79
N THR A 31 3.36 17.89 -0.77
CA THR A 31 3.16 16.99 -1.90
C THR A 31 2.25 17.61 -2.95
N SER A 32 2.65 17.56 -4.22
CA SER A 32 1.83 17.99 -5.37
C SER A 32 1.25 16.77 -6.11
N ALA A 33 0.05 16.94 -6.70
CA ALA A 33 -0.63 15.92 -7.51
C ALA A 33 0.20 15.45 -8.72
N TRP A 34 1.05 16.34 -9.24
CA TRP A 34 1.84 16.14 -10.46
C TRP A 34 3.19 15.48 -10.21
N GLN A 35 3.53 15.17 -8.95
CA GLN A 35 4.77 14.49 -8.65
C GLN A 35 4.75 13.08 -9.24
N PRO A 36 5.84 12.61 -9.89
CA PRO A 36 5.86 11.30 -10.54
C PRO A 36 5.47 10.15 -9.61
N ALA A 37 5.84 10.21 -8.33
CA ALA A 37 5.45 9.20 -7.35
C ALA A 37 3.93 9.13 -7.15
N VAL A 38 3.24 10.28 -7.12
CA VAL A 38 1.77 10.36 -7.00
C VAL A 38 1.09 9.85 -8.26
N LEU A 39 1.58 10.27 -9.42
CA LEU A 39 1.04 9.86 -10.72
C LEU A 39 1.22 8.36 -10.97
N ARG A 40 2.33 7.77 -10.52
CA ARG A 40 2.63 6.33 -10.67
C ARG A 40 1.56 5.42 -10.09
N MET A 41 0.89 5.85 -9.02
CA MET A 41 -0.15 5.04 -8.38
C MET A 41 -1.56 5.30 -8.96
N VAL A 42 -1.71 6.21 -9.92
CA VAL A 42 -3.00 6.44 -10.62
C VAL A 42 -3.48 5.16 -11.33
N PRO A 43 -2.66 4.47 -12.14
CA PRO A 43 -3.14 3.32 -12.90
C PRO A 43 -3.47 2.12 -12.01
N PHE A 44 -2.74 1.93 -10.91
CA PHE A 44 -3.06 0.93 -9.88
C PHE A 44 -4.46 1.13 -9.30
N ALA A 45 -4.79 2.35 -8.90
CA ALA A 45 -6.11 2.67 -8.37
C ALA A 45 -7.22 2.46 -9.41
N TRP A 46 -6.94 2.76 -10.67
CA TRP A 46 -7.86 2.50 -11.78
C TRP A 46 -8.08 1.01 -12.03
N ALA A 47 -7.02 0.21 -12.06
CA ALA A 47 -7.10 -1.24 -12.24
C ALA A 47 -7.94 -1.90 -11.14
N ILE A 48 -7.65 -1.56 -9.87
CA ILE A 48 -8.37 -2.08 -8.71
C ILE A 48 -9.85 -1.65 -8.75
N ARG A 49 -10.12 -0.38 -9.09
CA ARG A 49 -11.49 0.12 -9.24
C ARG A 49 -12.23 -0.65 -10.33
N ASN A 50 -11.63 -0.82 -11.50
CA ASN A 50 -12.28 -1.47 -12.63
C ASN A 50 -12.60 -2.94 -12.33
N ALA A 51 -11.70 -3.65 -11.66
CA ALA A 51 -11.88 -5.04 -11.29
C ALA A 51 -12.83 -5.24 -10.09
N GLY A 52 -12.88 -4.29 -9.15
CA GLY A 52 -13.53 -4.46 -7.85
C GLY A 52 -14.79 -3.63 -7.60
N ALA A 53 -15.05 -2.54 -8.32
CA ALA A 53 -16.13 -1.60 -7.94
C ALA A 53 -17.50 -2.28 -7.90
N ARG A 54 -17.83 -3.16 -8.87
CA ARG A 54 -19.08 -3.93 -8.91
C ARG A 54 -19.18 -4.99 -7.81
N ARG A 55 -18.06 -5.36 -7.18
CA ARG A 55 -17.98 -6.33 -6.08
C ARG A 55 -17.98 -5.68 -4.70
N GLY A 56 -18.09 -4.35 -4.62
CA GLY A 56 -18.10 -3.61 -3.36
C GLY A 56 -16.76 -2.98 -2.96
N VAL A 57 -15.76 -2.89 -3.85
CA VAL A 57 -14.48 -2.24 -3.54
C VAL A 57 -14.57 -0.73 -3.75
N ALA A 58 -14.36 0.03 -2.68
CA ALA A 58 -14.10 1.47 -2.76
C ALA A 58 -12.58 1.71 -2.77
N VAL A 59 -12.10 2.60 -3.63
CA VAL A 59 -10.67 2.92 -3.76
C VAL A 59 -10.40 4.34 -3.29
N TRP A 60 -9.56 4.47 -2.27
CA TRP A 60 -9.20 5.75 -1.66
C TRP A 60 -7.72 6.01 -1.93
N ARG A 61 -7.43 6.95 -2.84
CA ARG A 61 -6.06 7.36 -3.13
C ARG A 61 -5.62 8.44 -2.18
N VAL A 62 -4.54 8.19 -1.45
CA VAL A 62 -4.00 9.11 -0.45
C VAL A 62 -2.92 9.97 -1.07
N ARG A 63 -2.95 11.28 -0.81
CA ARG A 63 -1.85 12.20 -1.04
C ARG A 63 -1.40 12.79 0.28
N TYR A 64 -0.17 12.47 0.69
CA TYR A 64 0.42 12.91 1.95
C TYR A 64 0.56 14.43 2.00
N ARG A 65 0.54 15.00 3.20
CA ARG A 65 0.78 16.45 3.38
C ARG A 65 2.18 16.85 2.92
N VAL A 66 3.18 16.05 3.28
CA VAL A 66 4.59 16.30 2.99
C VAL A 66 5.20 15.14 2.21
N ARG A 67 6.29 15.43 1.48
CA ARG A 67 6.91 14.47 0.57
C ARG A 67 7.77 13.41 1.27
N GLY A 68 8.32 13.78 2.42
CA GLY A 68 9.33 13.03 3.14
C GLY A 68 8.76 12.12 4.21
N TRP A 69 9.50 11.05 4.51
CA TRP A 69 9.35 10.29 5.75
C TRP A 69 9.75 11.12 6.97
N ASN A 70 10.83 11.89 6.85
CA ASN A 70 11.33 12.88 7.82
C ASN A 70 11.72 12.26 9.17
N GLY A 71 12.55 11.20 9.13
CA GLY A 71 13.13 10.60 10.33
C GLY A 71 12.08 10.06 11.31
N PRO A 72 12.21 10.31 12.62
CA PRO A 72 11.26 9.85 13.64
C PRO A 72 9.82 10.35 13.45
N ALA A 73 9.63 11.47 12.74
CA ALA A 73 8.29 12.00 12.50
C ALA A 73 7.42 11.05 11.68
N ALA A 74 8.02 10.17 10.87
CA ALA A 74 7.33 9.18 10.04
C ALA A 74 6.07 9.77 9.38
N SER A 75 6.21 10.97 8.80
CA SER A 75 5.09 11.86 8.44
C SER A 75 3.94 11.18 7.68
N PRO A 76 4.18 10.28 6.70
CA PRO A 76 3.08 9.62 5.99
C PRO A 76 2.28 8.62 6.84
N VAL A 77 2.84 8.06 7.92
CA VAL A 77 2.14 7.10 8.80
C VAL A 77 0.99 7.79 9.52
N ALA A 78 1.27 8.92 10.17
CA ALA A 78 0.23 9.72 10.84
C ALA A 78 -0.85 10.23 9.88
N ASP A 79 -0.50 10.46 8.61
CA ASP A 79 -1.49 10.81 7.59
C ASP A 79 -2.38 9.62 7.21
N VAL A 80 -1.83 8.42 7.09
CA VAL A 80 -2.58 7.19 6.79
C VAL A 80 -3.45 6.77 7.96
N GLU A 81 -2.98 6.84 9.20
CA GLU A 81 -3.78 6.51 10.40
C GLU A 81 -5.03 7.38 10.50
N ARG A 82 -4.90 8.70 10.24
CA ARG A 82 -6.08 9.59 10.19
C ARG A 82 -7.06 9.20 9.08
N ILE A 83 -6.58 8.68 7.96
CA ILE A 83 -7.44 8.23 6.86
C ILE A 83 -8.12 6.91 7.21
N LEU A 84 -7.42 6.00 7.88
CA LEU A 84 -7.99 4.75 8.38
C LEU A 84 -9.12 5.01 9.38
N GLU A 85 -8.95 5.98 10.28
CA GLU A 85 -10.04 6.42 11.17
C GLU A 85 -11.23 6.99 10.40
N ARG A 86 -10.99 7.77 9.34
CA ARG A 86 -12.07 8.27 8.46
C ARG A 86 -12.79 7.13 7.74
N VAL A 87 -12.07 6.09 7.32
CA VAL A 87 -12.68 4.89 6.72
C VAL A 87 -13.54 4.17 7.76
N ARG A 88 -13.02 3.98 8.98
CA ARG A 88 -13.77 3.36 10.08
C ARG A 88 -15.05 4.13 10.41
N LEU A 89 -14.99 5.45 10.47
CA LEU A 89 -16.16 6.29 10.73
C LEU A 89 -17.17 6.27 9.58
N ALA A 90 -16.71 6.19 8.33
CA ALA A 90 -17.58 6.18 7.15
C ALA A 90 -18.23 4.81 6.85
N HIS A 91 -17.54 3.71 7.18
CA HIS A 91 -17.92 2.37 6.75
C HIS A 91 -18.08 1.36 7.88
N GLY A 92 -17.70 1.71 9.11
CA GLY A 92 -17.76 0.81 10.27
C GLY A 92 -16.49 -0.04 10.45
N ILE A 93 -16.43 -0.75 11.58
CA ILE A 93 -15.31 -1.61 11.95
C ILE A 93 -15.26 -2.92 11.13
N ASP A 94 -16.40 -3.35 10.62
CA ASP A 94 -16.54 -4.62 9.91
C ASP A 94 -16.11 -4.56 8.44
N VAL A 95 -15.93 -3.36 7.89
CA VAL A 95 -15.44 -3.19 6.52
C VAL A 95 -13.91 -3.27 6.52
N PRO A 96 -13.30 -4.31 5.92
CA PRO A 96 -11.86 -4.48 5.88
C PRO A 96 -11.20 -3.44 4.98
N VAL A 97 -9.97 -3.09 5.36
CA VAL A 97 -9.06 -2.26 4.59
C VAL A 97 -7.89 -3.08 4.08
N VAL A 98 -7.59 -2.92 2.78
CA VAL A 98 -6.36 -3.41 2.17
C VAL A 98 -5.55 -2.21 1.70
N MET A 99 -4.27 -2.16 2.03
CA MET A 99 -3.39 -1.07 1.61
C MET A 99 -2.46 -1.52 0.49
N VAL A 100 -2.36 -0.74 -0.58
CA VAL A 100 -1.43 -0.95 -1.69
C VAL A 100 -0.50 0.24 -1.75
N GLY A 101 0.80 0.02 -1.50
CA GLY A 101 1.77 1.10 -1.37
C GLY A 101 3.06 0.86 -2.13
N HIS A 102 3.56 1.89 -2.81
CA HIS A 102 4.85 1.85 -3.50
C HIS A 102 5.96 2.53 -2.70
N SER A 103 7.16 1.95 -2.63
CA SER A 103 8.35 2.59 -2.05
C SER A 103 8.09 3.07 -0.61
N MET A 104 8.23 4.37 -0.31
CA MET A 104 7.84 4.97 0.97
C MET A 104 6.38 4.68 1.34
N GLY A 105 5.46 4.63 0.37
CA GLY A 105 4.06 4.27 0.58
C GLY A 105 3.88 2.82 0.99
N GLY A 106 4.73 1.91 0.49
CA GLY A 106 4.77 0.51 0.92
C GLY A 106 5.22 0.38 2.37
N ARG A 107 6.30 1.08 2.74
CA ARG A 107 6.74 1.20 4.14
C ARG A 107 5.65 1.76 5.04
N THR A 108 4.99 2.82 4.58
CA THR A 108 3.90 3.48 5.31
C THR A 108 2.75 2.51 5.58
N ALA A 109 2.34 1.73 4.57
CA ALA A 109 1.30 0.71 4.74
C ALA A 109 1.71 -0.32 5.79
N LEU A 110 2.93 -0.84 5.72
CA LEU A 110 3.44 -1.82 6.68
C LEU A 110 3.46 -1.29 8.12
N ARG A 111 3.78 0.00 8.29
CA ARG A 111 3.81 0.66 9.61
C ARG A 111 2.41 0.94 10.15
N ALA A 112 1.45 1.29 9.31
CA ALA A 112 0.07 1.56 9.70
C ALA A 112 -0.82 0.29 9.80
N ALA A 113 -0.27 -0.90 9.54
CA ALA A 113 -1.03 -2.15 9.46
C ALA A 113 -1.65 -2.63 10.79
N GLY A 114 -1.23 -2.04 11.91
CA GLY A 114 -1.78 -2.33 13.23
C GLY A 114 -3.22 -1.87 13.42
N HIS A 115 -3.75 -0.98 12.56
CA HIS A 115 -5.12 -0.49 12.68
C HIS A 115 -6.15 -1.63 12.52
N PRO A 116 -7.21 -1.70 13.35
CA PRO A 116 -8.13 -2.86 13.40
C PRO A 116 -8.83 -3.23 12.08
N ASN A 117 -9.21 -2.22 11.27
CA ASN A 117 -9.81 -2.46 9.96
C ASN A 117 -8.81 -3.04 8.94
N VAL A 118 -7.49 -2.87 9.11
CA VAL A 118 -6.51 -3.35 8.13
C VAL A 118 -6.40 -4.86 8.21
N LYS A 119 -6.62 -5.53 7.07
CA LYS A 119 -6.48 -6.99 6.95
C LYS A 119 -5.33 -7.41 6.04
N GLY A 120 -4.85 -6.52 5.17
CA GLY A 120 -3.70 -6.84 4.34
C GLY A 120 -2.98 -5.65 3.74
N VAL A 121 -1.73 -5.91 3.34
CA VAL A 121 -0.82 -4.94 2.74
C VAL A 121 -0.14 -5.54 1.52
N ALA A 122 -0.26 -4.86 0.37
CA ALA A 122 0.61 -5.03 -0.78
C ALA A 122 1.68 -3.93 -0.76
N ALA A 123 2.91 -4.28 -0.39
CA ALA A 123 4.05 -3.38 -0.41
C ALA A 123 4.89 -3.64 -1.67
N LEU A 124 4.88 -2.67 -2.58
CA LEU A 124 5.49 -2.75 -3.91
C LEU A 124 6.81 -1.97 -3.91
N ALA A 125 7.91 -2.64 -4.23
CA ALA A 125 9.27 -2.11 -4.15
C ALA A 125 9.53 -1.29 -2.87
N PRO A 126 9.14 -1.78 -1.67
CA PRO A 126 9.08 -0.96 -0.47
C PRO A 126 10.47 -0.47 -0.05
N TRP A 127 10.54 0.78 0.42
CA TRP A 127 11.76 1.29 1.05
C TRP A 127 11.80 0.84 2.51
N LEU A 128 12.69 -0.09 2.85
CA LEU A 128 12.75 -0.74 4.16
C LEU A 128 14.14 -0.57 4.78
N PRO A 129 14.35 0.48 5.59
CA PRO A 129 15.56 0.58 6.42
C PRO A 129 15.69 -0.63 7.35
N LYS A 130 16.94 -0.93 7.75
CA LYS A 130 17.20 -2.02 8.70
C LYS A 130 16.46 -1.77 10.02
N GLY A 131 15.81 -2.81 10.54
CA GLY A 131 15.11 -2.76 11.82
C GLY A 131 13.67 -2.24 11.76
N GLU A 132 13.07 -2.15 10.56
CA GLU A 132 11.63 -1.88 10.46
C GLU A 132 10.83 -2.93 11.26
N PRO A 133 9.86 -2.49 12.09
CA PRO A 133 9.11 -3.37 12.97
C PRO A 133 8.13 -4.24 12.18
N VAL A 134 7.79 -5.38 12.76
CA VAL A 134 6.87 -6.36 12.17
C VAL A 134 5.70 -6.71 13.08
N GLU A 135 5.75 -6.46 14.39
CA GLU A 135 4.71 -6.90 15.34
C GLU A 135 3.29 -6.45 14.98
N GLN A 136 3.16 -5.25 14.40
CA GLN A 136 1.89 -4.72 13.93
C GLN A 136 1.25 -5.53 12.78
N LEU A 137 1.99 -6.47 12.18
CA LEU A 137 1.57 -7.32 11.06
C LEU A 137 0.92 -8.63 11.52
N ARG A 138 0.83 -8.87 12.82
CA ARG A 138 0.15 -10.06 13.37
C ARG A 138 -1.24 -10.22 12.76
N ASP A 139 -1.55 -11.42 12.28
CA ASP A 139 -2.80 -11.78 11.61
C ASP A 139 -3.13 -10.93 10.37
N ARG A 140 -2.13 -10.29 9.74
CA ARG A 140 -2.29 -9.57 8.46
C ARG A 140 -1.73 -10.41 7.32
N ARG A 141 -2.39 -10.32 6.17
CA ARG A 141 -1.93 -10.96 4.93
C ARG A 141 -1.03 -9.99 4.17
N LEU A 142 0.13 -10.43 3.72
CA LEU A 142 1.15 -9.58 3.11
C LEU A 142 1.48 -10.05 1.71
N LEU A 143 1.51 -9.11 0.79
CA LEU A 143 2.16 -9.24 -0.51
C LEU A 143 3.35 -8.28 -0.53
N LEU A 144 4.55 -8.83 -0.64
CA LEU A 144 5.79 -8.08 -0.78
C LEU A 144 6.35 -8.34 -2.17
N ALA A 145 6.23 -7.36 -3.07
CA ALA A 145 6.62 -7.53 -4.46
C ALA A 145 7.74 -6.57 -4.83
N HIS A 146 8.79 -7.05 -5.52
CA HIS A 146 9.98 -6.24 -5.80
C HIS A 146 10.57 -6.57 -7.18
N GLY A 147 10.96 -5.54 -7.95
CA GLY A 147 11.68 -5.74 -9.20
C GLY A 147 13.12 -6.20 -8.98
N THR A 148 13.59 -7.20 -9.72
CA THR A 148 14.94 -7.77 -9.51
C THR A 148 16.07 -6.78 -9.86
N ASP A 149 15.79 -5.77 -10.68
CA ASP A 149 16.75 -4.76 -11.14
C ASP A 149 16.57 -3.42 -10.41
N ASP A 150 15.84 -3.40 -9.29
CA ASP A 150 15.69 -2.20 -8.48
C ASP A 150 17.05 -1.79 -7.87
N ARG A 151 17.45 -0.55 -8.16
CA ARG A 151 18.68 0.09 -7.64
C ARG A 151 18.40 1.20 -6.64
N MET A 152 17.14 1.55 -6.42
CA MET A 152 16.71 2.60 -5.50
C MET A 152 16.34 2.02 -4.13
N THR A 153 15.59 0.93 -4.12
CA THR A 153 15.34 0.13 -2.91
C THR A 153 15.91 -1.27 -3.13
N SER A 154 16.05 -2.03 -2.05
CA SER A 154 16.76 -3.32 -2.09
C SER A 154 15.78 -4.49 -2.11
N PRO A 155 15.79 -5.34 -3.15
CA PRO A 155 15.06 -6.60 -3.16
C PRO A 155 15.43 -7.47 -1.96
N ARG A 156 16.74 -7.53 -1.63
CA ARG A 156 17.23 -8.26 -0.45
C ARG A 156 16.64 -7.75 0.86
N ALA A 157 16.44 -6.43 1.00
CA ALA A 157 15.79 -5.87 2.18
C ALA A 157 14.31 -6.26 2.27
N THR A 158 13.65 -6.48 1.14
CA THR A 158 12.27 -6.99 1.11
C THR A 158 12.20 -8.45 1.56
N HIS A 159 13.11 -9.30 1.08
CA HIS A 159 13.23 -10.68 1.56
C HIS A 159 13.54 -10.73 3.06
N TYR A 160 14.52 -9.95 3.53
CA TYR A 160 14.87 -9.86 4.95
C TYR A 160 13.67 -9.44 5.82
N TYR A 161 12.89 -8.44 5.36
CA TYR A 161 11.68 -8.04 6.06
C TYR A 161 10.60 -9.11 6.05
N ALA A 162 10.46 -9.86 4.95
CA ALA A 162 9.52 -10.97 4.84
C ALA A 162 9.83 -12.08 5.83
N ASP A 163 11.11 -12.44 5.99
CA ASP A 163 11.54 -13.46 6.95
C ASP A 163 11.21 -13.07 8.38
N ARG A 164 11.44 -11.80 8.74
CA ARG A 164 11.02 -11.23 10.03
C ARG A 164 9.51 -11.23 10.19
N ALA A 165 8.75 -10.87 9.15
CA ALA A 165 7.29 -10.82 9.20
C ALA A 165 6.67 -12.23 9.38
N ARG A 166 7.31 -13.27 8.85
CA ARG A 166 6.88 -14.67 9.05
C ARG A 166 6.95 -15.13 10.49
N GLU A 167 7.73 -14.46 11.34
CA GLU A 167 7.75 -14.72 12.79
C GLU A 167 6.42 -14.35 13.47
N VAL A 168 5.63 -13.45 12.88
CA VAL A 168 4.40 -12.90 13.51
C VAL A 168 3.11 -13.12 12.70
N THR A 169 3.21 -13.48 11.42
CA THR A 169 2.04 -13.84 10.58
C THR A 169 2.39 -14.95 9.60
N ARG A 170 1.43 -15.84 9.32
CA ARG A 170 1.62 -16.99 8.41
C ARG A 170 1.35 -16.67 6.94
N ASP A 171 0.68 -15.57 6.64
CA ASP A 171 0.29 -15.20 5.28
C ASP A 171 1.22 -14.12 4.72
N VAL A 172 2.42 -14.55 4.33
CA VAL A 172 3.45 -13.70 3.71
C VAL A 172 3.83 -14.25 2.35
N ARG A 173 3.37 -13.58 1.29
CA ARG A 173 3.76 -13.85 -0.10
C ARG A 173 4.82 -12.86 -0.54
N VAL A 174 5.96 -13.38 -1.01
CA VAL A 174 7.01 -12.59 -1.65
C VAL A 174 7.00 -12.87 -3.15
N VAL A 175 7.10 -11.82 -3.97
CA VAL A 175 7.13 -11.91 -5.43
C VAL A 175 8.31 -11.10 -5.95
N ASP A 176 9.31 -11.79 -6.48
CA ASP A 176 10.34 -11.16 -7.30
C ASP A 176 9.78 -10.98 -8.71
N VAL A 177 9.90 -9.77 -9.27
CA VAL A 177 9.42 -9.43 -10.62
C VAL A 177 10.64 -9.30 -11.53
N PRO A 178 10.95 -10.32 -12.34
CA PRO A 178 12.18 -10.35 -13.13
C PRO A 178 12.28 -9.19 -14.09
N GLY A 179 13.46 -8.57 -14.14
CA GLY A 179 13.77 -7.47 -15.04
C GLY A 179 13.00 -6.18 -14.73
N GLU A 180 12.31 -6.05 -13.59
CA GLU A 180 11.67 -4.80 -13.21
C GLU A 180 12.56 -3.90 -12.35
N ASN A 181 12.34 -2.60 -12.45
CA ASN A 181 13.05 -1.60 -11.66
C ASN A 181 12.10 -0.89 -10.67
N HIS A 182 12.62 0.04 -9.89
CA HIS A 182 11.84 0.80 -8.90
C HIS A 182 10.59 1.49 -9.45
N GLY A 183 10.63 1.85 -10.73
CA GLY A 183 9.55 2.55 -11.40
C GLY A 183 8.32 1.68 -11.64
N MET A 184 8.47 0.35 -11.71
CA MET A 184 7.41 -0.61 -12.05
C MET A 184 6.75 -0.31 -13.41
N LEU A 185 7.55 0.05 -14.40
CA LEU A 185 7.08 0.53 -15.71
C LEU A 185 7.46 -0.39 -16.89
N ARG A 186 8.31 -1.40 -16.69
CA ARG A 186 8.71 -2.30 -17.78
C ARG A 186 7.61 -3.33 -18.10
N ASN A 187 6.87 -3.76 -17.08
CA ASN A 187 5.69 -4.62 -17.18
C ASN A 187 4.58 -4.11 -16.24
N PRO A 188 3.98 -2.94 -16.54
CA PRO A 188 3.01 -2.32 -15.64
C PRO A 188 1.74 -3.15 -15.46
N GLY A 189 1.33 -3.91 -16.49
CA GLY A 189 0.17 -4.80 -16.43
C GLY A 189 0.30 -5.83 -15.30
N TYR A 190 1.46 -6.48 -15.21
CA TYR A 190 1.74 -7.46 -14.15
C TYR A 190 1.58 -6.86 -12.74
N TRP A 191 2.08 -5.65 -12.50
CA TRP A 191 1.94 -4.99 -11.20
C TRP A 191 0.49 -4.64 -10.87
N HIS A 192 -0.27 -4.19 -11.87
CA HIS A 192 -1.68 -3.86 -11.70
C HIS A 192 -2.51 -5.10 -11.40
N ASP A 193 -2.28 -6.18 -12.13
CA ASP A 193 -2.97 -7.46 -11.95
C ASP A 193 -2.63 -8.05 -10.59
N LEU A 194 -1.35 -8.13 -10.25
CA LEU A 194 -0.88 -8.61 -8.94
C LEU A 194 -1.52 -7.83 -7.77
N SER A 195 -1.61 -6.51 -7.90
CA SER A 195 -2.24 -5.66 -6.87
C SER A 195 -3.75 -5.87 -6.81
N SER A 196 -4.41 -5.96 -7.96
CA SER A 196 -5.87 -6.13 -8.05
C SER A 196 -6.29 -7.49 -7.52
N ASP A 197 -5.59 -8.56 -7.91
CA ASP A 197 -5.85 -9.92 -7.44
C ASP A 197 -5.66 -10.03 -5.93
N PHE A 198 -4.58 -9.43 -5.40
CA PHE A 198 -4.37 -9.39 -3.96
C PHE A 198 -5.54 -8.72 -3.24
N VAL A 199 -5.95 -7.53 -3.66
CA VAL A 199 -7.11 -6.82 -3.08
C VAL A 199 -8.39 -7.64 -3.18
N LEU A 200 -8.66 -8.22 -4.34
CA LEU A 200 -9.89 -8.96 -4.59
C LEU A 200 -9.94 -10.29 -3.85
N SER A 201 -8.80 -10.84 -3.43
CA SER A 201 -8.73 -12.06 -2.61
C SER A 201 -9.28 -11.90 -1.19
N PHE A 202 -9.66 -10.68 -0.78
CA PHE A 202 -10.32 -10.40 0.51
C PHE A 202 -11.83 -10.32 0.40
N LEU A 203 -12.38 -10.38 -0.81
CA LEU A 203 -13.82 -10.54 -1.01
C LEU A 203 -14.15 -12.03 -1.10
N PRO A 204 -15.37 -12.44 -0.72
CA PRO A 204 -15.84 -13.79 -1.00
C PRO A 204 -15.64 -14.16 -2.47
N GLY A 205 -15.35 -15.44 -2.71
CA GLY A 205 -15.41 -16.05 -4.03
C GLY A 205 -16.77 -15.80 -4.67
N ARG A 206 -16.83 -15.82 -6.00
CA ARG A 206 -18.13 -15.77 -6.69
C ARG A 206 -18.94 -17.01 -6.36
#